data_AF-A0A2N2CC09-F1
#
_entry.id   AF-A0A2N2CC09-F1
#
_cell.length_a   1.000
_cell.length_b   1.000
_cell.length_c   1.000
_cell.angle_alpha   90.00
_cell.angle_beta   90.00
_cell.angle_gamma   90.00
#
_symmetry.space_group_name_H-M   'P 1'
#
loop_
_entity.id
_entity.type
_entity.pdbx_description
1 polymer ?
#
loop_
_entity_poly.entity_id
_entity_poly.type
_entity_poly.pdbx_seq_one_letter_code
_entity_poly.pdbx_strand_id
1 'polypeptide(L)'
;MKNRILSRVLVLCMVLNLFPTISILADADPSYTTGLFAAKFSQNQIFDFIQNNSRLNGLSFDSSWGTSSMSGGHQFSNAHLTGRYFVYKYSGDNSYPVALFLYNNDGTPVVSDEAGNFGTLSTDSLIGLASNVCLTPSGQTYMTENYGDGISGLVAQGTVTKLDVNGLLFVSKNDFGYYIAGNQGYEGDETIVWDNPDTSVTMDALASITTFSDVALTSTQYAVIYNENTTDLVTNIPATQIKTQGIDLSLSGGGASPFRI
;
A
#
# COMPACT_ATOMS: atom_id res chain seq x y z
N MET A 1 -54.10 6.92 38.14
CA MET A 1 -53.43 5.67 38.54
C MET A 1 -53.64 4.63 37.44
N LYS A 2 -52.56 3.89 37.08
CA LYS A 2 -52.46 2.76 36.10
C LYS A 2 -52.64 3.19 34.63
N ASN A 3 -51.63 3.35 33.76
CA ASN A 3 -50.47 2.53 33.37
C ASN A 3 -50.82 1.10 32.88
N ARG A 4 -50.81 0.88 31.55
CA ARG A 4 -49.79 0.08 30.79
C ARG A 4 -50.15 -0.01 29.28
N ILE A 5 -49.29 0.50 28.39
CA ILE A 5 -48.40 -0.21 27.44
C ILE A 5 -49.15 -0.94 26.29
N LEU A 6 -48.98 -0.49 25.03
CA LEU A 6 -48.26 -1.24 23.98
C LEU A 6 -48.26 -0.48 22.62
N SER A 7 -47.04 -0.22 22.14
CA SER A 7 -46.55 -0.20 20.76
C SER A 7 -47.27 0.62 19.68
N ARG A 8 -46.78 1.84 19.48
CA ARG A 8 -46.77 2.52 18.18
C ARG A 8 -45.69 1.88 17.30
N VAL A 9 -46.00 1.49 16.08
CA VAL A 9 -45.31 1.89 14.82
C VAL A 9 -46.20 1.36 13.68
N LEU A 10 -46.95 2.25 13.02
CA LEU A 10 -47.59 1.98 11.74
C LEU A 10 -47.11 3.06 10.75
N VAL A 11 -46.71 2.55 9.59
CA VAL A 11 -46.05 3.18 8.44
C VAL A 11 -46.67 4.51 7.98
N LEU A 12 -45.83 5.49 7.67
CA LEU A 12 -46.17 6.54 6.71
C LEU A 12 -44.94 6.92 5.87
N CYS A 13 -44.91 6.45 4.62
CA CYS A 13 -44.05 6.96 3.57
C CYS A 13 -44.50 8.38 3.17
N MET A 14 -43.58 9.34 3.12
CA MET A 14 -43.59 10.40 2.09
C MET A 14 -42.25 11.16 2.04
N VAL A 15 -41.51 10.85 0.97
CA VAL A 15 -40.59 11.66 0.18
C VAL A 15 -40.26 13.07 0.70
N LEU A 16 -39.00 13.28 1.09
CA LEU A 16 -38.26 14.52 0.87
C LEU A 16 -36.77 14.21 0.70
N ASN A 17 -36.24 14.55 -0.48
CA ASN A 17 -34.84 14.46 -0.85
C ASN A 17 -33.97 15.30 0.09
N LEU A 18 -33.13 14.64 0.89
CA LEU A 18 -31.84 15.14 1.32
C LEU A 18 -30.94 13.93 1.57
N PHE A 19 -29.84 13.84 0.82
CA PHE A 19 -28.76 12.88 1.07
C PHE A 19 -28.34 12.96 2.54
N PRO A 20 -28.07 11.79 3.16
CA PRO A 20 -26.71 11.62 3.62
C PRO A 20 -26.13 10.36 2.99
N THR A 21 -25.04 10.56 2.25
CA THR A 21 -24.04 9.52 2.02
C THR A 21 -23.53 9.09 3.39
N ILE A 22 -24.15 8.06 3.97
CA ILE A 22 -23.56 7.37 5.11
C ILE A 22 -22.55 6.40 4.50
N SER A 23 -21.33 6.88 4.32
CA SER A 23 -20.17 6.02 4.14
C SER A 23 -19.97 5.28 5.46
N ILE A 24 -20.54 4.08 5.58
CA ILE A 24 -20.14 3.15 6.63
C ILE A 24 -18.74 2.68 6.22
N LEU A 25 -17.72 3.38 6.70
CA LEU A 25 -16.37 2.82 6.78
C LEU A 25 -16.51 1.59 7.68
N ALA A 26 -16.40 0.39 7.11
CA ALA A 26 -16.12 -0.79 7.89
C ALA A 26 -14.81 -0.51 8.64
N ASP A 27 -14.88 -0.51 9.98
CA ASP A 27 -13.70 -0.39 10.83
C ASP A 27 -12.79 -1.58 10.50
N ALA A 28 -11.67 -1.29 9.83
CA ALA A 28 -10.52 -2.18 9.81
C ALA A 28 -10.17 -2.53 11.27
N ASP A 29 -9.58 -3.72 11.52
CA ASP A 29 -8.94 -3.97 12.81
C ASP A 29 -8.03 -2.77 13.14
N PRO A 30 -8.31 -2.01 14.21
CA PRO A 30 -7.68 -0.73 14.47
C PRO A 30 -6.16 -0.87 14.68
N SER A 31 -5.66 -2.09 14.92
CA SER A 31 -4.24 -2.37 15.14
C SER A 31 -3.33 -2.18 13.92
N TYR A 32 -3.86 -2.27 12.70
CA TYR A 32 -3.05 -2.20 11.46
C TYR A 32 -3.54 -1.11 10.50
N THR A 33 -3.69 0.12 11.03
CA THR A 33 -4.13 1.31 10.28
C THR A 33 -3.06 2.40 10.17
N THR A 34 -1.84 2.12 10.65
CA THR A 34 -0.71 3.06 10.72
C THR A 34 0.50 2.53 9.95
N GLY A 35 1.52 3.39 9.82
CA GLY A 35 2.78 3.06 9.19
C GLY A 35 2.62 2.54 7.76
N LEU A 36 3.13 1.34 7.47
CA LEU A 36 3.00 0.72 6.15
C LEU A 36 1.54 0.65 5.68
N PHE A 37 0.60 0.38 6.59
CA PHE A 37 -0.81 0.16 6.27
C PHE A 37 -1.59 1.46 6.05
N ALA A 38 -1.01 2.62 6.39
CA ALA A 38 -1.55 3.94 6.06
C ALA A 38 -0.97 4.53 4.76
N ALA A 39 0.13 3.96 4.27
CA ALA A 39 0.88 4.53 3.17
C ALA A 39 0.25 4.23 1.80
N LYS A 40 0.41 5.19 0.88
CA LYS A 40 0.06 5.05 -0.53
C LYS A 40 1.33 5.10 -1.36
N PHE A 41 1.53 4.10 -2.20
CA PHE A 41 2.74 3.98 -3.01
C PHE A 41 2.40 4.13 -4.48
N SER A 42 3.13 4.99 -5.17
CA SER A 42 2.99 5.13 -6.62
C SER A 42 3.72 4.01 -7.38
N GLN A 43 3.53 3.96 -8.70
CA GLN A 43 4.27 3.06 -9.59
C GLN A 43 5.79 3.23 -9.52
N ASN A 44 6.29 4.39 -9.07
CA ASN A 44 7.72 4.68 -8.94
C ASN A 44 8.26 4.28 -7.55
N GLN A 45 7.45 3.65 -6.72
CA GLN A 45 7.85 3.19 -5.39
C GLN A 45 7.71 1.68 -5.23
N ILE A 46 7.20 0.97 -6.24
CA ILE A 46 6.98 -0.48 -6.19
C ILE A 46 7.49 -1.12 -7.46
N PHE A 47 8.47 -1.99 -7.29
CA PHE A 47 9.22 -2.57 -8.39
C PHE A 47 9.14 -4.08 -8.35
N ASP A 48 9.24 -4.70 -9.53
CA ASP A 48 9.56 -6.12 -9.61
C ASP A 48 10.95 -6.37 -9.04
N PHE A 49 11.08 -7.39 -8.20
CA PHE A 49 12.32 -7.71 -7.50
C PHE A 49 12.78 -9.14 -7.79
N ILE A 50 13.92 -9.25 -8.47
CA ILE A 50 14.59 -10.52 -8.71
C ILE A 50 15.40 -10.89 -7.46
N GLN A 51 14.88 -11.84 -6.70
CA GLN A 51 15.41 -12.21 -5.39
C GLN A 51 16.85 -12.73 -5.42
N ASN A 52 17.24 -13.48 -6.46
CA ASN A 52 18.54 -14.17 -6.54
C ASN A 52 19.75 -13.23 -6.72
N ASN A 53 19.55 -12.03 -7.27
CA ASN A 53 20.61 -11.05 -7.51
C ASN A 53 20.30 -9.69 -6.88
N SER A 54 19.27 -9.62 -6.03
CA SER A 54 18.79 -8.40 -5.38
C SER A 54 18.54 -7.24 -6.34
N ARG A 55 17.97 -7.52 -7.53
CA ARG A 55 17.88 -6.53 -8.60
C ARG A 55 16.43 -6.12 -8.86
N LEU A 56 16.22 -4.83 -9.09
CA LEU A 56 15.00 -4.31 -9.65
C LEU A 56 14.90 -4.71 -11.13
N ASN A 57 13.69 -5.00 -11.57
CA ASN A 57 13.44 -5.42 -12.94
C ASN A 57 12.25 -4.69 -13.54
N GLY A 58 12.09 -3.41 -13.23
CA GLY A 58 11.07 -2.51 -13.75
C GLY A 58 9.84 -2.41 -12.86
N LEU A 59 8.70 -2.14 -13.49
CA LEU A 59 7.42 -2.02 -12.79
C LEU A 59 7.03 -3.33 -12.12
N SER A 60 6.21 -3.25 -11.08
CA SER A 60 5.72 -4.42 -10.37
C SER A 60 4.90 -5.37 -11.25
N PHE A 61 4.76 -6.62 -10.80
CA PHE A 61 3.96 -7.63 -11.49
C PHE A 61 2.50 -7.62 -11.04
N ASP A 62 1.60 -7.81 -12.00
CA ASP A 62 0.32 -8.44 -11.76
C ASP A 62 0.52 -9.93 -11.52
N SER A 63 0.61 -10.32 -10.25
CA SER A 63 0.73 -11.70 -9.83
C SER A 63 -0.62 -12.41 -9.68
N SER A 64 -1.74 -11.79 -10.02
CA SER A 64 -3.07 -12.32 -9.64
C SER A 64 -3.44 -13.65 -10.30
N TRP A 65 -2.73 -14.08 -11.35
CA TRP A 65 -3.10 -15.24 -12.19
C TRP A 65 -1.95 -16.18 -12.60
N GLY A 66 -0.71 -15.90 -12.18
CA GLY A 66 0.48 -16.66 -12.58
C GLY A 66 1.28 -17.24 -11.40
N THR A 67 2.43 -17.85 -11.68
CA THR A 67 3.47 -18.16 -10.67
C THR A 67 4.82 -17.72 -11.18
N SER A 68 5.71 -17.27 -10.29
CA SER A 68 7.02 -16.76 -10.71
C SER A 68 7.90 -17.86 -11.32
N SER A 69 7.77 -19.09 -10.82
CA SER A 69 8.49 -20.29 -11.30
C SER A 69 8.18 -20.67 -12.75
N MET A 70 7.02 -20.29 -13.27
CA MET A 70 6.63 -20.50 -14.67
C MET A 70 6.83 -19.25 -15.52
N SER A 71 7.42 -18.19 -14.96
CA SER A 71 7.41 -16.85 -15.56
C SER A 71 6.00 -16.43 -15.98
N GLY A 72 4.98 -16.87 -15.23
CA GLY A 72 3.59 -16.50 -15.45
C GLY A 72 3.32 -15.10 -14.91
N GLY A 73 2.09 -14.62 -15.06
CA GLY A 73 1.73 -13.26 -14.67
C GLY A 73 2.15 -12.22 -15.71
N HIS A 74 1.86 -10.96 -15.42
CA HIS A 74 2.14 -9.87 -16.37
C HIS A 74 2.79 -8.70 -15.65
N GLN A 75 3.95 -8.25 -16.13
CA GLN A 75 4.55 -7.03 -15.62
C GLN A 75 3.67 -5.83 -15.98
N PHE A 76 3.33 -4.97 -15.03
CA PHE A 76 2.52 -3.80 -15.36
C PHE A 76 3.23 -2.91 -16.39
N SER A 77 2.45 -2.25 -17.26
CA SER A 77 2.94 -1.15 -18.07
C SER A 77 2.63 0.20 -17.40
N ASN A 78 3.27 1.28 -17.83
CA ASN A 78 2.94 2.63 -17.36
C ASN A 78 1.45 2.96 -17.55
N ALA A 79 0.84 2.51 -18.65
CA ALA A 79 -0.59 2.73 -18.88
C ALA A 79 -1.48 1.98 -17.86
N HIS A 80 -0.97 0.87 -17.31
CA HIS A 80 -1.70 0.10 -16.31
C HIS A 80 -1.66 0.78 -14.93
N LEU A 81 -0.67 1.62 -14.64
CA LEU A 81 -0.45 2.20 -13.31
C LEU A 81 -0.60 3.73 -13.25
N THR A 82 -0.71 4.39 -14.40
CA THR A 82 -0.98 5.84 -14.46
C THR A 82 -2.29 6.17 -13.73
N GLY A 83 -2.23 7.13 -12.80
CA GLY A 83 -3.40 7.54 -12.02
C GLY A 83 -3.85 6.50 -11.00
N ARG A 84 -2.96 5.60 -10.59
CA ARG A 84 -3.21 4.57 -9.58
C ARG A 84 -2.15 4.59 -8.50
N TYR A 85 -2.49 4.01 -7.35
CA TYR A 85 -1.59 3.82 -6.23
C TYR A 85 -1.84 2.48 -5.58
N PHE A 86 -0.83 1.95 -4.91
CA PHE A 86 -0.94 0.73 -4.14
C PHE A 86 -1.03 1.02 -2.65
N VAL A 87 -1.63 0.10 -1.93
CA VAL A 87 -1.76 0.11 -0.47
C VAL A 87 -1.51 -1.29 0.06
N TYR A 88 -0.81 -1.37 1.19
CA TYR A 88 -0.74 -2.61 1.95
C TYR A 88 -1.83 -2.67 2.99
N LYS A 89 -2.41 -3.86 3.17
CA LYS A 89 -3.39 -4.15 4.21
C LYS A 89 -2.99 -5.40 4.97
N TYR A 90 -3.42 -5.50 6.22
CA TYR A 90 -3.38 -6.77 6.94
C TYR A 90 -4.39 -7.74 6.32
N SER A 91 -3.99 -8.98 6.12
CA SER A 91 -4.83 -9.95 5.41
C SER A 91 -5.62 -10.85 6.35
N GLY A 92 -5.27 -10.93 7.64
CA GLY A 92 -5.84 -11.90 8.58
C GLY A 92 -5.36 -13.35 8.40
N ASP A 93 -4.47 -13.62 7.43
CA ASP A 93 -3.90 -14.95 7.21
C ASP A 93 -2.54 -15.10 7.93
N ASN A 94 -2.34 -16.19 8.66
CA ASN A 94 -1.10 -16.41 9.42
C ASN A 94 0.13 -16.68 8.54
N SER A 95 -0.06 -17.27 7.35
CA SER A 95 1.04 -17.62 6.44
C SER A 95 1.37 -16.49 5.49
N TYR A 96 0.36 -15.69 5.13
CA TYR A 96 0.47 -14.57 4.20
C TYR A 96 -0.21 -13.32 4.77
N PRO A 97 0.31 -12.75 5.88
CA PRO A 97 -0.37 -11.75 6.70
C PRO A 97 -0.51 -10.39 6.03
N VAL A 98 0.15 -10.16 4.90
CA VAL A 98 0.13 -8.86 4.21
C VAL A 98 -0.52 -9.02 2.84
N ALA A 99 -1.35 -8.06 2.46
CA ALA A 99 -2.02 -8.00 1.17
C ALA A 99 -1.70 -6.68 0.46
N LEU A 100 -1.34 -6.76 -0.81
CA LEU A 100 -1.10 -5.63 -1.71
C LEU A 100 -2.35 -5.36 -2.54
N PHE A 101 -2.85 -4.13 -2.45
CA PHE A 101 -4.02 -3.65 -3.18
C PHE A 101 -3.63 -2.57 -4.18
N LEU A 102 -4.41 -2.46 -5.26
CA LEU A 102 -4.31 -1.42 -6.27
C LEU A 102 -5.61 -0.60 -6.34
N TYR A 103 -5.47 0.72 -6.32
CA TYR A 103 -6.56 1.69 -6.31
C TYR A 103 -6.38 2.72 -7.41
N ASN A 104 -7.49 3.22 -7.95
CA ASN A 104 -7.50 4.44 -8.76
C ASN A 104 -7.30 5.67 -7.87
N ASN A 105 -6.88 6.78 -8.47
CA ASN A 105 -6.61 8.03 -7.74
C ASN A 105 -7.84 8.60 -7.00
N ASP A 106 -9.05 8.24 -7.42
CA ASP A 106 -10.31 8.62 -6.75
C ASP A 106 -10.63 7.74 -5.52
N GLY A 107 -9.79 6.74 -5.23
CA GLY A 107 -9.96 5.83 -4.10
C GLY A 107 -10.81 4.59 -4.41
N THR A 108 -11.28 4.42 -5.65
CA THR A 108 -11.98 3.19 -6.04
C THR A 108 -11.01 2.03 -6.24
N PRO A 109 -11.32 0.81 -5.76
CA PRO A 109 -10.45 -0.35 -5.97
C PRO A 109 -10.42 -0.72 -7.45
N VAL A 110 -9.26 -1.11 -7.95
CA VAL A 110 -9.13 -1.62 -9.32
C VAL A 110 -9.60 -3.07 -9.34
N VAL A 111 -10.57 -3.38 -10.20
CA VAL A 111 -11.09 -4.75 -10.34
C VAL A 111 -11.01 -5.15 -11.80
N SER A 112 -10.56 -6.37 -12.05
CA SER A 112 -10.55 -6.96 -13.39
C SER A 112 -11.98 -7.25 -13.80
N ASP A 113 -12.35 -6.90 -15.02
CA ASP A 113 -13.69 -7.19 -15.51
C ASP A 113 -13.77 -8.64 -16.01
N GLU A 114 -14.56 -9.48 -15.34
CA GLU A 114 -14.88 -10.83 -15.79
C GLU A 114 -15.65 -10.84 -17.14
N ALA A 115 -16.26 -9.72 -17.54
CA ALA A 115 -16.95 -9.55 -18.82
C ALA A 115 -16.03 -9.08 -19.97
N GLY A 116 -14.72 -8.97 -19.73
CA GLY A 116 -13.73 -8.70 -20.77
C GLY A 116 -13.41 -7.23 -21.04
N ASN A 117 -13.95 -6.26 -20.30
CA ASN A 117 -13.46 -4.88 -20.30
C ASN A 117 -12.40 -4.69 -19.21
N PHE A 118 -11.21 -5.24 -19.43
CA PHE A 118 -10.08 -5.13 -18.52
C PHE A 118 -9.62 -3.67 -18.29
N GLY A 119 -10.26 -2.69 -18.91
CA GLY A 119 -9.84 -1.29 -18.91
C GLY A 119 -8.44 -1.21 -19.52
N THR A 120 -7.47 -0.83 -18.68
CA THR A 120 -6.04 -0.87 -19.01
C THR A 120 -5.31 -2.10 -18.49
N LEU A 121 -5.94 -3.04 -17.80
CA LEU A 121 -5.27 -4.25 -17.31
C LEU A 121 -5.08 -5.31 -18.40
N SER A 122 -4.23 -6.30 -18.11
CA SER A 122 -4.10 -7.50 -18.93
C SER A 122 -5.43 -8.27 -18.99
N THR A 123 -5.69 -8.94 -20.11
CA THR A 123 -6.87 -9.81 -20.30
C THR A 123 -6.89 -11.02 -19.38
N ASP A 124 -5.75 -11.37 -18.79
CA ASP A 124 -5.64 -12.48 -17.86
C ASP A 124 -5.68 -12.04 -16.39
N SER A 125 -5.74 -10.72 -16.13
CA SER A 125 -5.75 -10.16 -14.79
C SER A 125 -6.92 -10.70 -13.97
N LEU A 126 -6.62 -11.12 -12.75
CA LEU A 126 -7.59 -11.57 -11.73
C LEU A 126 -7.60 -10.65 -10.51
N ILE A 127 -7.03 -9.43 -10.62
CA ILE A 127 -7.06 -8.43 -9.56
C ILE A 127 -8.50 -8.17 -9.13
N GLY A 128 -8.75 -8.27 -7.82
CA GLY A 128 -10.07 -8.08 -7.23
C GLY A 128 -11.07 -9.24 -7.40
N LEU A 129 -10.68 -10.34 -8.03
CA LEU A 129 -11.54 -11.51 -8.25
C LEU A 129 -11.26 -12.62 -7.24
N ALA A 130 -12.29 -13.43 -6.94
CA ALA A 130 -12.16 -14.57 -6.04
C ALA A 130 -11.27 -15.69 -6.61
N SER A 131 -11.05 -15.69 -7.92
CA SER A 131 -10.13 -16.60 -8.62
C SER A 131 -8.66 -16.18 -8.56
N ASN A 132 -8.34 -15.04 -7.93
CA ASN A 132 -6.95 -14.59 -7.74
C ASN A 132 -6.14 -15.69 -7.05
N VAL A 133 -5.05 -16.12 -7.68
CA VAL A 133 -4.24 -17.27 -7.21
C VAL A 133 -3.47 -16.97 -5.93
N CYS A 134 -3.26 -15.70 -5.62
CA CYS A 134 -2.67 -15.24 -4.36
C CYS A 134 -3.68 -15.18 -3.22
N LEU A 135 -4.99 -15.21 -3.51
CA LEU A 135 -6.02 -15.16 -2.48
C LEU A 135 -6.07 -16.49 -1.72
N THR A 136 -6.12 -16.37 -0.40
CA THR A 136 -6.30 -17.47 0.55
C THR A 136 -7.75 -17.46 1.05
N PRO A 137 -8.32 -18.63 1.42
CA PRO A 137 -9.64 -18.67 2.03
C PRO A 137 -9.73 -17.81 3.31
N SER A 138 -8.73 -17.91 4.19
CA SER A 138 -8.68 -17.11 5.43
C SER A 138 -8.63 -15.62 5.13
N GLY A 139 -7.77 -15.21 4.18
CA GLY A 139 -7.66 -13.82 3.77
C GLY A 139 -8.93 -13.29 3.13
N GLN A 140 -9.60 -14.09 2.31
CA GLN A 140 -10.88 -13.72 1.71
C GLN A 140 -11.93 -13.46 2.79
N THR A 141 -12.09 -14.38 3.74
CA THR A 141 -13.02 -14.24 4.87
C THR A 141 -12.71 -12.95 5.63
N TYR A 142 -11.47 -12.79 6.09
CA TYR A 142 -11.08 -11.64 6.89
C TYR A 142 -11.28 -10.31 6.15
N MET A 143 -10.79 -10.20 4.91
CA MET A 143 -10.87 -8.95 4.15
C MET A 143 -12.32 -8.58 3.82
N THR A 144 -13.18 -9.56 3.52
CA THR A 144 -14.62 -9.34 3.28
C THR A 144 -15.35 -8.86 4.53
N GLU A 145 -14.96 -9.36 5.71
CA GLU A 145 -15.57 -8.98 6.99
C GLU A 145 -15.11 -7.62 7.50
N ASN A 146 -13.85 -7.24 7.24
CA ASN A 146 -13.20 -6.09 7.88
C ASN A 146 -12.97 -4.90 6.95
N TYR A 147 -13.05 -5.07 5.62
CA TYR A 147 -12.83 -3.98 4.67
C TYR A 147 -14.07 -3.74 3.81
N GLY A 148 -14.44 -2.46 3.66
CA GLY A 148 -15.61 -2.07 2.85
C GLY A 148 -15.50 -2.51 1.38
N ASP A 149 -14.28 -2.58 0.85
CA ASP A 149 -14.01 -3.05 -0.51
C ASP A 149 -13.84 -4.58 -0.59
N GLY A 150 -13.79 -5.29 0.54
CA GLY A 150 -13.46 -6.70 0.62
C GLY A 150 -12.10 -7.00 -0.05
N ILE A 151 -12.14 -7.91 -1.03
CA ILE A 151 -10.98 -8.28 -1.85
C ILE A 151 -10.81 -7.41 -3.10
N SER A 152 -11.71 -6.46 -3.37
CA SER A 152 -11.64 -5.61 -4.55
C SER A 152 -10.33 -4.81 -4.53
N GLY A 153 -9.56 -4.82 -5.61
CA GLY A 153 -8.22 -4.22 -5.63
C GLY A 153 -7.08 -5.17 -5.28
N LEU A 154 -7.36 -6.37 -4.75
CA LEU A 154 -6.31 -7.30 -4.35
C LEU A 154 -5.45 -7.73 -5.54
N VAL A 155 -4.17 -7.36 -5.51
CA VAL A 155 -3.14 -7.83 -6.45
C VAL A 155 -2.56 -9.13 -5.93
N ALA A 156 -2.11 -9.14 -4.67
CA ALA A 156 -1.41 -10.27 -4.07
C ALA A 156 -1.60 -10.32 -2.55
N GLN A 157 -1.70 -11.51 -1.97
CA GLN A 157 -1.33 -11.75 -0.58
C GLN A 157 0.09 -12.32 -0.50
N GLY A 158 0.77 -12.09 0.60
CA GLY A 158 2.17 -12.46 0.79
C GLY A 158 2.71 -12.10 2.16
N THR A 159 4.04 -12.02 2.24
CA THR A 159 4.78 -11.77 3.47
C THR A 159 5.91 -10.79 3.21
N VAL A 160 6.16 -9.88 4.16
CA VAL A 160 7.38 -9.06 4.14
C VAL A 160 8.53 -9.89 4.71
N THR A 161 9.58 -10.08 3.92
CA THR A 161 10.71 -10.97 4.26
C THR A 161 11.98 -10.20 4.61
N LYS A 162 12.08 -8.94 4.20
CA LYS A 162 13.17 -8.03 4.56
C LYS A 162 12.63 -6.62 4.75
N LEU A 163 13.17 -5.91 5.72
CA LEU A 163 12.89 -4.50 5.99
C LEU A 163 14.18 -3.82 6.41
N ASP A 164 14.50 -2.68 5.80
CA ASP A 164 15.52 -1.77 6.29
C ASP A 164 15.01 -0.32 6.27
N VAL A 165 15.93 0.62 6.50
CA VAL A 165 15.60 2.06 6.51
C VAL A 165 15.19 2.60 5.13
N ASN A 166 15.59 1.94 4.05
CA ASN A 166 15.38 2.40 2.67
C ASN A 166 14.13 1.79 2.04
N GLY A 167 13.74 0.60 2.47
CA GLY A 167 12.63 -0.11 1.85
C GLY A 167 12.31 -1.47 2.46
N LEU A 168 11.43 -2.21 1.79
CA LEU A 168 11.08 -3.57 2.18
C LEU A 168 10.92 -4.50 0.98
N LEU A 169 11.06 -5.80 1.24
CA LEU A 169 10.80 -6.87 0.30
C LEU A 169 9.54 -7.61 0.70
N PHE A 170 8.49 -7.44 -0.09
CA PHE A 170 7.27 -8.23 -0.02
C PHE A 170 7.34 -9.37 -1.03
N VAL A 171 7.08 -10.60 -0.60
CA VAL A 171 7.02 -11.78 -1.46
C VAL A 171 5.60 -12.31 -1.45
N SER A 172 4.97 -12.37 -2.63
CA SER A 172 3.62 -12.89 -2.76
C SER A 172 3.55 -14.40 -2.54
N LYS A 173 2.35 -14.92 -2.27
CA LYS A 173 2.05 -16.35 -2.10
C LYS A 173 2.50 -17.22 -3.28
N ASN A 174 2.57 -16.66 -4.47
CA ASN A 174 3.03 -17.31 -5.70
C ASN A 174 4.43 -16.86 -6.14
N ASP A 175 5.23 -16.45 -5.15
CA ASP A 175 6.68 -16.25 -5.23
C ASP A 175 7.16 -15.07 -6.11
N PHE A 176 6.31 -14.07 -6.38
CA PHE A 176 6.76 -12.82 -6.98
C PHE A 176 7.35 -11.91 -5.90
N GLY A 177 8.50 -11.31 -6.19
CA GLY A 177 9.16 -10.34 -5.33
C GLY A 177 8.73 -8.92 -5.67
N TYR A 178 8.42 -8.13 -4.65
CA TYR A 178 8.09 -6.72 -4.76
C TYR A 178 9.01 -5.94 -3.84
N TYR A 179 9.80 -5.04 -4.41
CA TYR A 179 10.58 -4.10 -3.63
C TYR A 179 9.82 -2.79 -3.48
N ILE A 180 9.69 -2.32 -2.24
CA ILE A 180 9.10 -1.03 -1.92
C ILE A 180 10.21 -0.05 -1.59
N ALA A 181 10.28 1.01 -2.39
CA ALA A 181 11.15 2.14 -2.16
C ALA A 181 10.49 3.08 -1.14
N GLY A 182 10.91 2.96 0.11
CA GLY A 182 10.41 3.74 1.23
C GLY A 182 11.06 5.11 1.31
N ASN A 183 12.39 5.16 1.41
CA ASN A 183 13.12 6.39 1.76
C ASN A 183 14.20 6.80 0.73
N GLN A 184 14.46 5.94 -0.26
CA GLN A 184 15.39 6.20 -1.36
C GLN A 184 14.66 5.96 -2.67
N GLY A 185 14.85 6.82 -3.67
CA GLY A 185 14.34 6.58 -5.02
C GLY A 185 15.25 5.65 -5.81
N TYR A 186 14.68 5.01 -6.84
CA TYR A 186 15.37 4.01 -7.65
C TYR A 186 14.92 4.09 -9.12
N GLU A 187 15.79 3.70 -10.04
CA GLU A 187 15.44 3.29 -11.40
C GLU A 187 15.18 1.78 -11.48
N GLY A 188 14.44 1.36 -12.50
CA GLY A 188 13.93 -0.01 -12.63
C GLY A 188 14.96 -1.13 -12.83
N ASP A 189 16.26 -0.85 -12.96
CA ASP A 189 17.29 -1.86 -13.22
C ASP A 189 18.41 -1.92 -12.15
N GLU A 190 18.24 -1.14 -11.08
CA GLU A 190 19.19 -0.99 -10.00
C GLU A 190 19.31 -2.24 -9.10
N THR A 191 20.45 -2.37 -8.42
CA THR A 191 20.67 -3.41 -7.40
C THR A 191 20.40 -2.84 -6.02
N ILE A 192 19.56 -3.52 -5.24
CA ILE A 192 19.26 -3.13 -3.86
C ILE A 192 20.40 -3.57 -2.94
N VAL A 193 21.01 -2.58 -2.30
CA VAL A 193 21.97 -2.78 -1.23
C VAL A 193 21.23 -2.61 0.10
N TRP A 194 21.01 -3.72 0.78
CA TRP A 194 20.34 -3.73 2.08
C TRP A 194 21.29 -3.21 3.17
N ASP A 195 20.81 -2.29 4.00
CA ASP A 195 21.54 -1.79 5.16
C ASP A 195 21.00 -2.43 6.44
N ASN A 196 21.73 -3.42 6.97
CA ASN A 196 21.39 -4.16 8.19
C ASN A 196 19.90 -4.59 8.24
N PRO A 197 19.40 -5.30 7.21
CA PRO A 197 17.98 -5.58 7.09
C PRO A 197 17.50 -6.50 8.21
N ASP A 198 16.32 -6.19 8.75
CA ASP A 198 15.55 -7.14 9.55
C ASP A 198 14.96 -8.22 8.63
N THR A 199 15.24 -9.48 8.94
CA THR A 199 14.71 -10.65 8.22
C THR A 199 13.62 -11.39 9.01
N SER A 200 13.26 -10.89 10.19
CA SER A 200 12.21 -11.43 11.07
C SER A 200 11.10 -10.40 11.27
N VAL A 201 10.68 -9.78 10.17
CA VAL A 201 9.78 -8.63 10.18
C VAL A 201 8.43 -8.99 10.78
N THR A 202 8.03 -8.26 11.84
CA THR A 202 6.75 -8.46 12.53
C THR A 202 5.70 -7.48 12.04
N MET A 203 4.43 -7.81 12.24
CA MET A 203 3.31 -6.91 11.91
C MET A 203 3.39 -5.58 12.68
N ASP A 204 3.82 -5.62 13.94
CA ASP A 204 4.02 -4.43 14.76
C ASP A 204 5.14 -3.55 14.19
N ALA A 205 6.24 -4.16 13.71
CA ALA A 205 7.30 -3.43 13.02
C ALA A 205 6.75 -2.71 11.79
N LEU A 206 5.96 -3.38 10.94
CA LEU A 206 5.33 -2.78 9.75
C LEU A 206 4.37 -1.64 10.10
N ALA A 207 3.56 -1.81 11.15
CA ALA A 207 2.62 -0.78 11.61
C ALA A 207 3.33 0.43 12.24
N SER A 208 4.57 0.26 12.71
CA SER A 208 5.39 1.31 13.33
C SER A 208 6.25 2.09 12.33
N ILE A 209 6.27 1.73 11.04
CA ILE A 209 7.09 2.40 10.02
C ILE A 209 6.61 3.84 9.84
N THR A 210 7.38 4.82 10.33
CA THR A 210 7.12 6.25 10.10
C THR A 210 8.10 6.89 9.13
N THR A 211 9.09 6.12 8.65
CA THR A 211 10.24 6.61 7.87
C THR A 211 10.08 6.40 6.36
N PHE A 212 8.90 6.00 5.89
CA PHE A 212 8.64 5.88 4.45
C PHE A 212 8.05 7.18 3.92
N SER A 213 8.54 7.60 2.75
CA SER A 213 8.10 8.79 2.07
C SER A 213 6.69 8.62 1.50
N ASP A 214 5.87 9.65 1.68
CA ASP A 214 4.57 9.82 1.03
C ASP A 214 4.68 10.34 -0.41
N VAL A 215 5.90 10.62 -0.88
CA VAL A 215 6.19 11.12 -2.23
C VAL A 215 7.11 10.16 -2.98
N ALA A 216 6.87 10.00 -4.27
CA ALA A 216 7.77 9.26 -5.15
C ALA A 216 9.11 10.00 -5.30
N LEU A 217 10.22 9.28 -5.11
CA LEU A 217 11.58 9.79 -5.21
C LEU A 217 12.22 9.30 -6.51
N THR A 218 13.04 10.13 -7.17
CA THR A 218 13.90 9.69 -8.27
C THR A 218 15.14 8.97 -7.73
N SER A 219 15.85 8.20 -8.57
CA SER A 219 17.10 7.48 -8.20
C SER A 219 18.17 8.32 -7.49
N THR A 220 18.17 9.63 -7.75
CA THR A 220 19.11 10.58 -7.13
C THR A 220 18.57 11.20 -5.84
N GLN A 221 17.43 10.78 -5.33
CA GLN A 221 16.71 11.43 -4.23
C GLN A 221 16.51 10.52 -3.03
N TYR A 222 16.52 11.15 -1.85
CA TYR A 222 16.24 10.56 -0.56
C TYR A 222 15.16 11.38 0.14
N ALA A 223 14.28 10.73 0.88
CA ALA A 223 13.42 11.44 1.80
C ALA A 223 14.16 11.76 3.10
N VAL A 224 13.79 12.90 3.68
CA VAL A 224 14.25 13.36 4.98
C VAL A 224 12.98 13.58 5.78
N ILE A 225 12.77 12.68 6.72
CA ILE A 225 11.60 12.65 7.58
C ILE A 225 12.05 13.08 8.96
N TYR A 226 11.46 14.16 9.45
CA TYR A 226 11.78 14.70 10.76
C TYR A 226 11.10 13.87 11.82
N ASN A 227 11.90 13.22 12.67
CA ASN A 227 11.39 12.52 13.84
C ASN A 227 11.16 13.55 14.95
N GLU A 228 9.93 13.63 15.45
CA GLU A 228 9.45 14.67 16.40
C GLU A 228 10.08 14.59 17.81
N ASN A 229 11.10 13.76 18.00
CA ASN A 229 11.78 13.55 19.28
C ASN A 229 12.71 14.69 19.72
N THR A 230 12.50 15.90 19.21
CA THR A 230 13.29 17.08 19.60
C THR A 230 12.43 18.06 20.37
N THR A 231 12.93 18.56 21.50
CA THR A 231 12.30 19.60 22.33
C THR A 231 12.14 20.96 21.64
N ASP A 232 12.50 21.05 20.35
CA ASP A 232 12.51 22.27 19.57
C ASP A 232 11.19 22.43 18.80
N LEU A 233 10.46 23.51 19.11
CA LEU A 233 9.28 23.95 18.37
C LEU A 233 9.70 24.44 16.98
N VAL A 234 9.87 23.54 16.02
CA VAL A 234 9.97 23.92 14.61
C VAL A 234 8.57 23.87 14.00
N THR A 235 7.99 25.06 13.75
CA THR A 235 6.70 25.19 13.06
C THR A 235 6.92 25.33 11.55
N ASN A 236 6.06 24.71 10.74
CA ASN A 236 6.07 24.73 9.27
C ASN A 236 7.16 23.91 8.54
N ILE A 237 7.66 22.81 9.12
CA ILE A 237 8.40 21.82 8.32
C ILE A 237 7.38 20.98 7.51
N PRO A 238 7.52 20.83 6.19
CA PRO A 238 6.74 19.82 5.47
C PRO A 238 7.04 18.42 6.00
N ALA A 239 6.02 17.55 6.09
CA ALA A 239 6.15 16.20 6.67
C ALA A 239 7.30 15.37 6.03
N THR A 240 7.52 15.57 4.73
CA THR A 240 8.63 14.98 3.96
C THR A 240 9.42 16.09 3.27
N GLN A 241 10.74 16.08 3.43
CA GLN A 241 11.66 16.85 2.58
C GLN A 241 12.41 15.93 1.62
N ILE A 242 12.68 16.41 0.42
CA ILE A 242 13.44 15.66 -0.59
C ILE A 242 14.87 16.20 -0.62
N LYS A 243 15.85 15.32 -0.44
CA LYS A 243 17.27 15.60 -0.60
C LYS A 243 17.78 14.97 -1.88
N THR A 244 18.43 15.74 -2.74
CA THR A 244 19.18 15.20 -3.87
C THR A 244 20.57 14.75 -3.41
N GLN A 245 21.01 13.59 -3.87
CA GLN A 245 22.33 13.05 -3.59
C GLN A 245 23.43 14.07 -3.93
N GLY A 246 24.36 14.28 -3.01
CA GLY A 246 25.46 15.24 -3.18
C GLY A 246 25.07 16.72 -3.09
N ILE A 247 23.82 17.05 -2.78
CA ILE A 247 23.34 18.42 -2.54
C ILE A 247 22.96 18.59 -1.06
N ASP A 248 23.42 19.67 -0.45
CA ASP A 248 23.03 20.02 0.92
C ASP A 248 21.54 20.40 0.98
N LEU A 249 20.86 19.99 2.06
CA LEU A 249 19.47 20.36 2.30
C LEU A 249 19.36 21.88 2.45
N SER A 250 18.69 22.53 1.50
CA SER A 250 18.31 23.93 1.64
C SER A 250 16.93 24.01 2.29
N LEU A 251 16.87 24.36 3.58
CA LEU A 251 15.61 24.72 4.22
C LEU A 251 15.08 26.01 3.57
N SER A 252 13.93 25.94 2.91
CA SER A 252 13.30 27.13 2.33
C SER A 252 12.65 27.97 3.44
N GLY A 253 13.45 28.81 4.09
CA GLY A 253 12.95 29.80 5.03
C GLY A 253 13.94 30.16 6.14
N GLY A 254 14.64 31.27 5.95
CA GLY A 254 15.17 32.07 7.06
C GLY A 254 16.51 31.64 7.66
N GLY A 255 17.59 32.04 7.00
CA GLY A 255 18.77 32.64 7.64
C GLY A 255 19.23 32.12 9.00
N ALA A 256 19.58 30.84 9.10
CA ALA A 256 20.68 30.36 9.94
C ALA A 256 20.96 28.91 9.56
N SER A 257 22.19 28.59 9.14
CA SER A 257 22.69 27.23 9.31
C SER A 257 22.65 26.92 10.80
N PRO A 258 22.12 25.76 11.18
CA PRO A 258 23.05 24.70 11.57
C PRO A 258 22.55 23.32 11.16
N PHE A 259 23.44 22.49 10.61
CA PHE A 259 23.84 21.21 11.19
C PHE A 259 24.69 20.46 10.15
N ARG A 260 25.91 20.09 10.57
CA ARG A 260 26.73 19.10 9.88
C ARG A 260 26.46 17.77 10.57
N ILE A 261 26.02 16.81 9.74
CA ILE A 261 25.77 15.38 9.96
C ILE A 261 24.63 15.09 10.93
#